data_AF-A0AAD4LM18-F1
#
_entry.id   AF-A0AAD4LM18-F1
#
_cell.length_a   1.000
_cell.length_b   1.000
_cell.length_c   1.000
_cell.angle_alpha   90.00
_cell.angle_beta   90.00
_cell.angle_gamma   90.00
#
_symmetry.space_group_name_H-M   'P 1'
#
loop_
_entity.id
_entity.type
_entity.pdbx_description
1 polymer ?
#
loop_
_entity_poly.entity_id
_entity_poly.type
_entity_poly.pdbx_seq_one_letter_code
_entity_poly.pdbx_strand_id
1 'polypeptide(L)'
;MSSRINIARPQGPSYSPDPHGIGNSRPSATGYRAADPENPVEKLRYYAKQVEDYAEIYSQPLRPYLPAIGRFLIIVTFLEDSLRIATQWGDQLWYLHRHRSFPRGISHIFLILNVITMLVASGAVVAKRHTEYAVAGLLAVVIVQGFGYGLIFDMTFFLRNLSVIGGLFMVFSDSMISRKKLFAGIPSISENDRRKYFLLTGRVLLIFLFLGFIFQGSWSIGRAFLSLFGLVACVMVAVGFKAKWSASILVITLSIFNVAVNNWWSVHSAHPARDFLKYDFFQTLSIVGGLILLVNMGPGGLSVDEKKKTF
;
A
#
# COMPACT_ATOMS: atom_id res chain seq x y z
N MET A 1 48.62 47.40 -33.42
CA MET A 1 48.03 47.48 -32.07
C MET A 1 46.96 48.57 -32.11
N SER A 2 45.67 48.20 -32.05
CA SER A 2 44.55 49.15 -32.07
C SER A 2 43.67 48.87 -30.86
N SER A 3 43.78 49.72 -29.84
CA SER A 3 43.03 49.69 -28.60
C SER A 3 41.63 50.25 -28.83
N ARG A 4 40.60 49.39 -28.79
CA ARG A 4 39.20 49.82 -28.82
C ARG A 4 38.80 50.32 -27.43
N ILE A 5 38.47 51.60 -27.36
CA ILE A 5 37.95 52.31 -26.18
C ILE A 5 36.50 51.87 -25.94
N ASN A 6 36.21 51.37 -24.74
CA ASN A 6 34.87 50.94 -24.33
C ASN A 6 34.19 52.11 -23.62
N ILE A 7 33.22 52.77 -24.27
CA ILE A 7 32.46 53.89 -23.69
C ILE A 7 31.32 53.31 -22.86
N ALA A 8 31.45 53.33 -21.53
CA ALA A 8 30.39 52.97 -20.61
C ALA A 8 29.30 54.07 -20.61
N ARG A 9 28.06 53.68 -20.91
CA ARG A 9 26.88 54.56 -20.85
C ARG A 9 26.48 54.77 -19.38
N PRO A 10 26.17 55.99 -18.91
CA PRO A 10 25.75 56.20 -17.53
C PRO A 10 24.39 55.54 -17.28
N GLN A 11 24.28 54.78 -16.18
CA GLN A 11 23.00 54.27 -15.69
C GLN A 11 22.15 55.46 -15.19
N GLY A 12 20.92 55.56 -15.69
CA GLY A 12 19.97 56.59 -15.27
C GLY A 12 19.57 56.43 -13.79
N PRO A 13 19.11 57.51 -13.12
CA PRO A 13 18.80 57.48 -11.70
C PRO A 13 17.63 56.55 -11.40
N SER A 14 17.88 55.51 -10.60
CA SER A 14 16.87 54.66 -9.99
C SER A 14 16.10 55.47 -8.94
N TYR A 15 14.80 55.64 -9.16
CA TYR A 15 13.88 56.27 -8.19
C TYR A 15 13.84 55.45 -6.89
N SER A 16 14.29 56.03 -5.78
CA SER A 16 14.21 55.45 -4.44
C SER A 16 13.02 56.08 -3.70
N PRO A 17 11.99 55.32 -3.29
CA PRO A 17 10.74 55.89 -2.77
C PRO A 17 10.78 56.29 -1.29
N ASP A 18 11.93 56.27 -0.61
CA ASP A 18 12.00 56.65 0.81
C ASP A 18 13.24 57.51 1.13
N PRO A 19 13.13 58.85 1.13
CA PRO A 19 14.23 59.76 1.42
C PRO A 19 14.63 59.84 2.90
N HIS A 20 13.82 59.27 3.81
CA HIS A 20 14.00 59.45 5.25
C HIS A 20 14.25 58.16 6.03
N GLY A 21 14.26 56.99 5.40
CA GLY A 21 14.81 55.76 5.99
C GLY A 21 14.08 55.27 7.25
N ILE A 22 12.80 55.62 7.40
CA ILE A 22 11.94 55.16 8.51
C ILE A 22 11.09 53.94 8.07
N GLY A 23 11.14 53.54 6.79
CA GLY A 23 10.56 52.30 6.29
C GLY A 23 11.36 51.06 6.73
N ASN A 24 10.76 50.27 7.61
CA ASN A 24 11.25 48.95 8.03
C ASN A 24 11.59 48.06 6.82
N SER A 25 12.88 47.97 6.46
CA SER A 25 13.40 47.12 5.39
C SER A 25 13.48 45.66 5.84
N ARG A 26 12.35 45.08 6.21
CA ARG A 26 12.17 43.63 6.12
C ARG A 26 11.81 43.33 4.67
N PRO A 27 12.64 42.57 3.92
CA PRO A 27 12.20 42.03 2.65
C PRO A 27 10.97 41.18 2.95
N SER A 28 9.83 41.56 2.40
CA SER A 28 8.67 40.71 2.28
C SER A 28 9.08 39.47 1.48
N ALA A 29 9.52 38.43 2.17
CA ALA A 29 9.88 37.12 1.62
C ALA A 29 8.66 36.32 1.15
N THR A 30 7.70 37.01 0.55
CA THR A 30 6.53 36.45 -0.15
C THR A 30 6.47 37.09 -1.53
N GLY A 31 7.61 37.07 -2.23
CA GLY A 31 7.60 37.13 -3.68
C GLY A 31 7.04 35.81 -4.18
N TYR A 32 5.80 35.81 -4.64
CA TYR A 32 5.39 34.87 -5.68
C TYR A 32 6.34 35.11 -6.86
N ARG A 33 7.45 34.37 -6.89
CA ARG A 33 8.34 34.32 -8.04
C ARG A 33 7.48 33.82 -9.19
N ALA A 34 7.26 34.67 -10.19
CA ALA A 34 6.64 34.24 -11.44
C ALA A 34 7.45 33.05 -11.96
N ALA A 35 6.75 31.95 -12.28
CA ALA A 35 7.38 30.72 -12.74
C ALA A 35 8.33 31.05 -13.90
N ASP A 36 9.59 30.67 -13.76
CA ASP A 36 10.62 30.85 -14.76
C ASP A 36 10.38 29.79 -15.85
N PRO A 37 9.90 30.18 -17.05
CA PRO A 37 9.48 29.23 -18.07
C PRO A 37 10.62 28.39 -18.64
N GLU A 38 11.88 28.66 -18.28
CA GLU A 38 13.05 27.92 -18.76
C GLU A 38 13.64 26.94 -17.72
N ASN A 39 13.16 26.93 -16.48
CA ASN A 39 13.70 26.03 -15.47
C ASN A 39 13.13 24.60 -15.61
N PRO A 40 13.97 23.57 -15.89
CA PRO A 40 13.49 22.20 -16.11
C PRO A 40 12.78 21.61 -14.88
N VAL A 41 13.15 22.07 -13.67
CA VAL A 41 12.52 21.64 -12.42
C VAL A 41 11.11 22.21 -12.28
N GLU A 42 10.87 23.44 -12.76
CA GLU A 42 9.54 24.06 -12.71
C GLU A 42 8.59 23.49 -13.76
N LYS A 43 9.10 23.15 -14.95
CA LYS A 43 8.33 22.36 -15.94
C LYS A 43 7.93 21.00 -15.38
N LEU A 44 8.86 20.27 -14.76
CA LEU A 44 8.56 18.99 -14.11
C LEU A 44 7.49 19.14 -13.01
N ARG A 45 7.56 20.21 -12.21
CA ARG A 45 6.54 20.50 -11.18
C ARG A 45 5.18 20.83 -11.80
N TYR A 46 5.15 21.59 -12.90
CA TYR A 46 3.92 21.93 -13.61
C TYR A 46 3.26 20.67 -14.18
N TYR A 47 4.01 19.82 -14.90
CA TYR A 47 3.48 18.55 -15.41
C TYR A 47 3.05 17.61 -14.29
N ALA A 48 3.84 17.52 -13.20
CA ALA A 48 3.46 16.71 -12.04
C ALA A 48 2.13 17.19 -11.43
N LYS A 49 1.94 18.51 -11.31
CA LYS A 49 0.69 19.10 -10.80
C LYS A 49 -0.49 18.84 -11.74
N GLN A 50 -0.27 18.96 -13.05
CA GLN A 50 -1.30 18.70 -14.06
C GLN A 50 -1.75 17.23 -14.03
N VAL A 51 -0.81 16.29 -13.93
CA VAL A 51 -1.12 14.86 -13.73
C VAL A 51 -1.84 14.63 -12.41
N GLU A 52 -1.48 15.38 -11.36
CA GLU A 52 -2.15 15.34 -10.06
C GLU A 52 -3.61 15.78 -10.15
N ASP A 53 -3.89 16.89 -10.83
CA ASP A 53 -5.24 17.40 -11.03
C ASP A 53 -6.11 16.41 -11.84
N TYR A 54 -5.56 15.83 -12.91
CA TYR A 54 -6.29 14.81 -13.70
C TYR A 54 -6.57 13.55 -12.89
N ALA A 55 -5.58 13.03 -12.17
CA ALA A 55 -5.77 11.84 -11.33
C ALA A 55 -6.78 12.10 -10.21
N GLU A 56 -6.84 13.32 -9.65
CA GLU A 56 -7.87 13.69 -8.68
C GLU A 56 -9.27 13.62 -9.31
N ILE A 57 -9.47 14.24 -10.47
CA ILE A 57 -10.74 14.23 -11.21
C ILE A 57 -11.21 12.79 -11.49
N TYR A 58 -10.34 11.93 -12.03
CA TYR A 58 -10.71 10.54 -12.33
C TYR A 58 -10.89 9.68 -11.08
N SER A 59 -10.24 10.01 -9.97
CA SER A 59 -10.38 9.26 -8.71
C SER A 59 -11.69 9.55 -7.97
N GLN A 60 -12.29 10.74 -8.15
CA GLN A 60 -13.50 11.17 -7.43
C GLN A 60 -14.65 10.15 -7.43
N PRO A 61 -15.08 9.57 -8.57
CA PRO A 61 -16.17 8.60 -8.59
C PRO A 61 -15.82 7.27 -7.92
N LEU A 62 -14.54 6.90 -7.87
CA LEU A 62 -14.06 5.67 -7.24
C LEU A 62 -13.92 5.79 -5.72
N ARG A 63 -13.70 7.00 -5.18
CA ARG A 63 -13.43 7.26 -3.75
C ARG A 63 -14.42 6.59 -2.79
N PRO A 64 -15.75 6.61 -3.01
CA PRO A 64 -16.70 5.99 -2.09
C PRO A 64 -16.54 4.46 -2.00
N TYR A 65 -16.08 3.83 -3.08
CA TYR A 65 -15.96 2.37 -3.19
C TYR A 65 -14.57 1.86 -2.81
N LEU A 66 -13.54 2.72 -2.77
CA LEU A 66 -12.17 2.34 -2.39
C LEU A 66 -12.07 1.54 -1.08
N PRO A 67 -12.77 1.87 0.03
CA PRO A 67 -12.68 1.05 1.23
C PRO A 67 -13.32 -0.34 1.08
N ALA A 68 -14.32 -0.48 0.22
CA ALA A 68 -14.95 -1.77 -0.06
C ALA A 68 -14.06 -2.62 -0.98
N ILE A 69 -13.49 -2.00 -2.02
CA ILE A 69 -12.53 -2.62 -2.93
C ILE A 69 -11.31 -3.09 -2.15
N GLY A 70 -10.71 -2.24 -1.30
CA GLY A 70 -9.53 -2.59 -0.52
C GLY A 70 -9.77 -3.77 0.42
N ARG A 71 -10.92 -3.79 1.12
CA ARG A 71 -11.35 -4.95 1.93
C ARG A 71 -11.51 -6.21 1.07
N PHE A 72 -12.22 -6.12 -0.04
CA PHE A 72 -12.48 -7.26 -0.91
C PHE A 72 -11.17 -7.85 -1.45
N LEU A 73 -10.24 -7.00 -1.91
CA LEU A 73 -8.93 -7.43 -2.39
C LEU A 73 -8.10 -8.11 -1.30
N ILE A 74 -8.24 -7.73 -0.03
CA ILE A 74 -7.58 -8.46 1.07
C ILE A 74 -8.24 -9.83 1.27
N ILE A 75 -9.57 -9.88 1.26
CA ILE A 75 -10.35 -11.10 1.53
C ILE A 75 -10.25 -12.12 0.38
N VAL A 76 -10.07 -11.67 -0.86
CA VAL A 76 -10.02 -12.56 -2.03
C VAL A 76 -8.90 -13.59 -1.93
N THR A 77 -7.81 -13.30 -1.22
CA THR A 77 -6.74 -14.29 -0.97
C THR A 77 -7.24 -15.50 -0.18
N PHE A 78 -8.08 -15.28 0.84
CA PHE A 78 -8.67 -16.36 1.62
C PHE A 78 -9.76 -17.10 0.85
N LEU A 79 -10.53 -16.39 0.02
CA LEU A 79 -11.49 -17.03 -0.86
C LEU A 79 -10.79 -17.92 -1.89
N GLU A 80 -9.71 -17.44 -2.50
CA GLU A 80 -8.90 -18.23 -3.43
C GLU A 80 -8.25 -19.43 -2.75
N ASP A 81 -7.67 -19.27 -1.57
CA ASP A 81 -7.07 -20.38 -0.82
C ASP A 81 -8.12 -21.43 -0.42
N SER A 82 -9.29 -20.99 0.04
CA SER A 82 -10.39 -21.91 0.35
C SER A 82 -10.85 -22.70 -0.88
N LEU A 83 -10.92 -22.05 -2.04
CA LEU A 83 -11.26 -22.70 -3.30
C LEU A 83 -10.14 -23.67 -3.73
N ARG A 84 -8.88 -23.26 -3.62
CA ARG A 84 -7.72 -24.09 -3.93
C ARG A 84 -7.71 -25.37 -3.10
N ILE A 85 -7.83 -25.26 -1.77
CA ILE A 85 -7.89 -26.42 -0.87
C ILE A 85 -9.08 -27.33 -1.20
N ALA A 86 -10.24 -26.75 -1.53
CA ALA A 86 -11.42 -27.53 -1.89
C ALA A 86 -11.24 -28.29 -3.23
N THR A 87 -10.64 -27.65 -4.23
CA THR A 87 -10.41 -28.26 -5.56
C THR A 87 -9.25 -29.24 -5.59
N GLN A 88 -8.20 -29.01 -4.80
CA GLN A 88 -6.99 -29.83 -4.73
C GLN A 88 -6.97 -30.70 -3.46
N TRP A 89 -8.13 -31.13 -2.99
CA TRP A 89 -8.29 -31.80 -1.70
C TRP A 89 -7.36 -33.00 -1.53
N GLY A 90 -7.24 -33.85 -2.55
CA GLY A 90 -6.38 -35.03 -2.53
C GLY A 90 -4.91 -34.70 -2.33
N ASP A 91 -4.40 -33.70 -3.06
CA ASP A 91 -3.00 -33.29 -3.00
C ASP A 91 -2.64 -32.67 -1.64
N GLN A 92 -3.55 -31.85 -1.09
CA GLN A 92 -3.37 -31.25 0.24
C GLN A 92 -3.33 -32.31 1.34
N LEU A 93 -4.23 -33.29 1.26
CA LEU A 93 -4.29 -34.38 2.21
C LEU A 93 -3.03 -35.27 2.14
N TRP A 94 -2.59 -35.57 0.91
CA TRP A 94 -1.37 -36.33 0.67
C TRP A 94 -0.14 -35.60 1.24
N TYR A 95 -0.03 -34.29 1.03
CA TYR A 95 1.08 -33.49 1.58
C TYR A 95 1.09 -33.53 3.11
N LEU A 96 -0.06 -33.33 3.75
CA LEU A 96 -0.19 -33.36 5.21
C LEU A 96 0.14 -34.74 5.79
N HIS A 97 -0.33 -35.83 5.16
CA HIS A 97 -0.02 -37.19 5.61
C HIS A 97 1.43 -37.58 5.37
N ARG A 98 1.92 -37.37 4.15
CA ARG A 98 3.21 -37.92 3.71
C ARG A 98 4.39 -37.05 4.11
N HIS A 99 4.23 -35.74 4.06
CA HIS A 99 5.30 -34.77 4.30
C HIS A 99 5.27 -34.21 5.73
N ARG A 100 4.08 -34.00 6.29
CA ARG A 100 3.91 -33.46 7.65
C ARG A 100 3.58 -34.52 8.71
N SER A 101 3.41 -35.78 8.30
CA SER A 101 3.10 -36.91 9.19
C SER A 101 1.82 -36.71 10.02
N PHE A 102 0.82 -36.01 9.48
CA PHE A 102 -0.45 -35.81 10.16
C PHE A 102 -1.24 -37.14 10.25
N PRO A 103 -1.88 -37.43 11.40
CA PRO A 103 -2.81 -38.56 11.51
C PRO A 103 -3.99 -38.42 10.55
N ARG A 104 -4.45 -39.55 10.00
CA ARG A 104 -5.42 -39.58 8.88
C ARG A 104 -6.68 -38.74 9.11
N GLY A 105 -7.26 -38.79 10.31
CA GLY A 105 -8.47 -38.02 10.65
C GLY A 105 -8.23 -36.54 10.96
N ILE A 106 -7.07 -36.20 11.53
CA ILE A 106 -6.76 -34.83 11.95
C ILE A 106 -6.55 -33.93 10.73
N SER A 107 -5.93 -34.43 9.66
CA SER A 107 -5.74 -33.65 8.44
C SER A 107 -7.06 -33.25 7.78
N HIS A 108 -8.07 -34.15 7.76
CA HIS A 108 -9.39 -33.84 7.21
C HIS A 108 -10.07 -32.75 8.03
N ILE A 109 -10.11 -32.91 9.36
CA ILE A 109 -10.71 -31.93 10.26
C ILE A 109 -9.99 -30.58 10.12
N PHE A 110 -8.67 -30.58 10.07
CA PHE A 110 -7.85 -29.40 9.86
C PHE A 110 -8.22 -28.68 8.56
N LEU A 111 -8.25 -29.38 7.43
CA LEU A 111 -8.57 -28.77 6.13
C LEU A 111 -10.02 -28.26 6.08
N ILE A 112 -10.98 -29.03 6.61
CA ILE A 112 -12.40 -28.63 6.68
C ILE A 112 -12.54 -27.35 7.50
N LEU A 113 -11.96 -27.32 8.71
CA LEU A 113 -12.02 -26.14 9.58
C LEU A 113 -11.36 -24.92 8.94
N ASN A 114 -10.24 -25.10 8.25
CA ASN A 114 -9.60 -24.02 7.51
C ASN A 114 -10.52 -23.46 6.42
N VAL A 115 -11.06 -24.32 5.54
CA VAL A 115 -11.94 -23.90 4.44
C VAL A 115 -13.20 -23.20 4.97
N ILE A 116 -13.88 -23.79 5.96
CA ILE A 116 -15.10 -23.20 6.54
C ILE A 116 -14.78 -21.86 7.21
N THR A 117 -13.72 -21.80 8.02
CA THR A 117 -13.33 -20.55 8.71
C THR A 117 -13.01 -19.46 7.70
N MET A 118 -12.25 -19.78 6.64
CA MET A 118 -11.94 -18.83 5.57
C MET A 118 -13.20 -18.32 4.87
N LEU A 119 -14.13 -19.21 4.48
CA LEU A 119 -15.36 -18.81 3.80
C LEU A 119 -16.28 -17.95 4.69
N VAL A 120 -16.53 -18.41 5.92
CA VAL A 120 -17.42 -17.72 6.87
C VAL A 120 -16.83 -16.37 7.30
N ALA A 121 -15.55 -16.33 7.67
CA ALA A 121 -14.90 -15.10 8.09
C ALA A 121 -14.77 -14.12 6.91
N SER A 122 -14.39 -14.58 5.72
CA SER A 122 -14.36 -13.76 4.52
C SER A 122 -15.73 -13.13 4.21
N GLY A 123 -16.80 -13.93 4.24
CA GLY A 123 -18.16 -13.44 4.06
C GLY A 123 -18.57 -12.43 5.12
N ALA A 124 -18.23 -12.67 6.39
CA ALA A 124 -18.51 -11.76 7.50
C ALA A 124 -17.77 -10.41 7.38
N VAL A 125 -16.52 -10.42 6.90
CA VAL A 125 -15.77 -9.18 6.63
C VAL A 125 -16.41 -8.38 5.48
N VAL A 126 -16.81 -9.04 4.38
CA VAL A 126 -17.50 -8.37 3.25
C VAL A 126 -18.86 -7.80 3.68
N ALA A 127 -19.65 -8.59 4.43
CA ALA A 127 -20.94 -8.19 4.96
C ALA A 127 -20.85 -7.15 6.09
N LYS A 128 -19.63 -6.77 6.52
CA LYS A 128 -19.36 -5.86 7.65
C LYS A 128 -20.05 -6.28 8.94
N ARG A 129 -20.28 -7.58 9.13
CA ARG A 129 -20.95 -8.15 10.31
C ARG A 129 -19.92 -8.86 11.16
N HIS A 130 -19.81 -8.50 12.44
CA HIS A 130 -18.83 -9.08 13.37
C HIS A 130 -17.38 -9.07 12.83
N THR A 131 -16.98 -8.00 12.14
CA THR A 131 -15.69 -7.91 11.42
C THR A 131 -14.46 -8.15 12.31
N GLU A 132 -14.51 -7.78 13.59
CA GLU A 132 -13.42 -8.03 14.53
C GLU A 132 -13.16 -9.53 14.74
N TYR A 133 -14.22 -10.31 14.99
CA TYR A 133 -14.13 -11.77 15.13
C TYR A 133 -13.75 -12.45 13.82
N ALA A 134 -14.28 -11.95 12.70
CA ALA A 134 -13.95 -12.46 11.39
C ALA A 134 -12.47 -12.26 11.05
N VAL A 135 -11.93 -11.06 11.30
CA VAL A 135 -10.50 -10.80 11.10
C VAL A 135 -9.63 -11.64 12.04
N ALA A 136 -10.03 -11.79 13.31
CA ALA A 136 -9.32 -12.67 14.25
C ALA A 136 -9.30 -14.13 13.77
N GLY A 137 -10.41 -14.63 13.22
CA GLY A 137 -10.50 -15.96 12.62
C GLY A 137 -9.56 -16.12 11.41
N LEU A 138 -9.51 -15.13 10.51
CA LEU A 138 -8.59 -15.15 9.37
C LEU A 138 -7.12 -15.09 9.82
N LEU A 139 -6.80 -14.29 10.83
CA LEU A 139 -5.45 -14.26 11.42
C LEU A 139 -5.06 -15.62 12.03
N ALA A 140 -5.99 -16.26 12.75
CA ALA A 140 -5.77 -17.58 13.32
C ALA A 140 -5.50 -18.62 12.23
N VAL A 141 -6.25 -18.57 11.12
CA VAL A 141 -6.01 -19.43 9.95
C VAL A 141 -4.60 -19.25 9.40
N VAL A 142 -4.14 -18.01 9.17
CA VAL A 142 -2.78 -17.76 8.64
C VAL A 142 -1.70 -18.36 9.55
N ILE A 143 -1.84 -18.20 10.87
CA ILE A 143 -0.89 -18.73 11.85
C ILE A 143 -0.92 -20.27 11.83
N VAL A 144 -2.12 -20.84 11.96
CA VAL A 144 -2.32 -22.29 12.03
C VAL A 144 -1.88 -22.99 10.74
N GLN A 145 -2.14 -22.40 9.57
CA GLN A 145 -1.65 -22.88 8.28
C GLN A 145 -0.12 -22.81 8.18
N GLY A 146 0.49 -21.71 8.64
CA GLY A 146 1.94 -21.58 8.70
C GLY A 146 2.61 -22.74 9.43
N PHE A 147 2.08 -23.10 10.60
CA PHE A 147 2.56 -24.26 11.38
C PHE A 147 2.17 -25.61 10.75
N GLY A 148 0.92 -25.75 10.30
CA GLY A 148 0.39 -27.00 9.74
C GLY A 148 1.16 -27.46 8.52
N TYR A 149 1.35 -26.56 7.54
CA TYR A 149 2.11 -26.84 6.34
C TYR A 149 3.63 -26.74 6.55
N GLY A 150 4.11 -26.27 7.70
CA GLY A 150 5.54 -26.16 8.01
C GLY A 150 6.25 -25.04 7.25
N LEU A 151 5.50 -24.06 6.77
CA LEU A 151 5.99 -23.02 5.87
C LEU A 151 6.56 -21.80 6.62
N ILE A 152 6.60 -21.84 7.96
CA ILE A 152 7.21 -20.79 8.79
C ILE A 152 8.72 -20.63 8.57
N PHE A 153 9.40 -21.67 8.08
CA PHE A 153 10.84 -21.64 7.78
C PHE A 153 11.15 -21.23 6.35
N ASP A 154 10.14 -21.16 5.49
CA ASP A 154 10.28 -20.59 4.15
C ASP A 154 10.13 -19.07 4.26
N MET A 155 11.24 -18.35 4.15
CA MET A 155 11.28 -16.88 4.25
C MET A 155 10.33 -16.21 3.26
N THR A 156 10.15 -16.78 2.07
CA THR A 156 9.26 -16.25 1.05
C THR A 156 7.81 -16.40 1.46
N PHE A 157 7.43 -17.60 1.93
CA PHE A 157 6.07 -17.86 2.41
C PHE A 157 5.76 -17.07 3.69
N PHE A 158 6.74 -16.93 4.58
CA PHE A 158 6.60 -16.16 5.82
C PHE A 158 6.35 -14.66 5.55
N LEU A 159 7.17 -14.03 4.70
CA LEU A 159 6.99 -12.62 4.33
C LEU A 159 5.63 -12.37 3.64
N ARG A 160 5.18 -13.34 2.85
CA ARG A 160 3.85 -13.36 2.23
C ARG A 160 2.70 -13.39 3.23
N ASN A 161 2.76 -14.27 4.21
CA ASN A 161 1.74 -14.34 5.24
C ASN A 161 1.75 -13.10 6.15
N LEU A 162 2.94 -12.55 6.43
CA LEU A 162 3.08 -11.31 7.18
C LEU A 162 2.41 -10.13 6.46
N SER A 163 2.51 -10.09 5.13
CA SER A 163 1.80 -9.13 4.27
C SER A 163 0.27 -9.23 4.42
N VAL A 164 -0.28 -10.44 4.32
CA VAL A 164 -1.73 -10.68 4.48
C VAL A 164 -2.20 -10.33 5.89
N ILE A 165 -1.43 -10.68 6.92
CA ILE A 165 -1.67 -10.28 8.31
C ILE A 165 -1.75 -8.76 8.42
N GLY A 166 -0.87 -8.03 7.73
CA GLY A 166 -0.90 -6.57 7.71
C GLY A 166 -2.15 -5.97 7.06
N GLY A 167 -2.59 -6.53 5.93
CA GLY A 167 -3.88 -6.18 5.32
C GLY A 167 -5.05 -6.42 6.27
N LEU A 168 -5.06 -7.56 6.96
CA LEU A 168 -6.09 -7.88 7.96
C LEU A 168 -6.10 -6.89 9.14
N PHE A 169 -4.94 -6.52 9.68
CA PHE A 169 -4.84 -5.49 10.73
C PHE A 169 -5.39 -4.14 10.27
N MET A 170 -5.22 -3.80 9.00
CA MET A 170 -5.78 -2.59 8.42
C MET A 170 -7.30 -2.65 8.32
N VAL A 171 -7.87 -3.77 7.90
CA VAL A 171 -9.33 -4.00 7.89
C VAL A 171 -9.90 -3.96 9.31
N PHE A 172 -9.21 -4.56 10.28
CA PHE A 172 -9.56 -4.53 11.69
C PHE A 172 -9.63 -3.09 12.21
N SER A 173 -8.59 -2.29 11.96
CA SER A 173 -8.52 -0.88 12.32
C SER A 173 -9.69 -0.08 11.73
N ASP A 174 -10.03 -0.29 10.45
CA ASP A 174 -11.18 0.39 9.82
C ASP A 174 -12.50 0.04 10.49
N SER A 175 -12.68 -1.24 10.85
CA SER A 175 -13.92 -1.72 11.48
C SER A 175 -14.14 -1.16 12.88
N MET A 176 -13.08 -0.99 13.67
CA MET A 176 -13.15 -0.36 14.99
C MET A 176 -13.55 1.11 14.88
N ILE A 177 -13.04 1.82 13.87
CA ILE A 177 -13.30 3.25 13.65
C ILE A 177 -14.75 3.48 13.19
N SER A 178 -15.25 2.69 12.24
CA SER A 178 -16.63 2.83 11.75
C SER A 178 -17.68 2.57 12.83
N ARG A 179 -17.45 1.60 13.74
CA ARG A 179 -18.44 1.24 14.76
C ARG A 179 -18.61 2.30 15.85
N LYS A 180 -17.55 3.05 16.16
CA LYS A 180 -17.56 4.06 17.25
C LYS A 180 -18.01 5.46 16.82
N LYS A 181 -18.08 5.75 15.52
CA LYS A 181 -18.68 6.99 15.00
C LYS A 181 -20.17 7.16 15.32
N LEU A 182 -20.84 6.10 15.79
CA LEU A 182 -22.24 6.13 16.24
C LEU A 182 -22.43 6.73 17.65
N PHE A 183 -21.36 7.03 18.38
CA PHE A 183 -21.43 7.67 19.71
C PHE A 183 -20.67 9.01 19.68
N ALA A 184 -21.33 10.05 19.20
CA ALA A 184 -20.79 11.40 19.14
C ALA A 184 -20.91 12.07 20.53
N GLY A 185 -19.78 12.47 21.15
CA GLY A 185 -19.86 13.42 22.26
C GLY A 185 -18.71 13.46 23.27
N ILE A 186 -17.84 12.46 23.37
CA ILE A 186 -16.75 12.47 24.35
C ILE A 186 -15.39 12.26 23.68
N PRO A 187 -14.47 13.25 23.71
CA PRO A 187 -13.12 13.08 23.20
C PRO A 187 -12.37 12.09 24.09
N SER A 188 -12.26 10.84 23.65
CA SER A 188 -11.45 9.84 24.34
C SER A 188 -9.97 9.95 23.90
N ILE A 189 -9.16 10.60 24.73
CA ILE A 189 -7.75 10.94 24.45
C ILE A 189 -6.86 9.68 24.25
N SER A 190 -7.28 8.51 24.75
CA SER A 190 -6.55 7.25 24.62
C SER A 190 -6.62 6.62 23.20
N GLU A 191 -7.59 7.02 22.39
CA GLU A 191 -7.92 6.32 21.14
C GLU A 191 -7.07 6.78 19.94
N ASN A 192 -6.55 8.00 19.99
CA ASN A 192 -5.71 8.57 18.94
C ASN A 192 -4.34 7.89 18.87
N ASP A 193 -3.76 7.50 20.01
CA ASP A 193 -2.43 6.87 20.03
C ASP A 193 -2.46 5.43 19.52
N ARG A 194 -3.44 4.61 19.93
CA ARG A 194 -3.63 3.26 19.36
C ARG A 194 -3.79 3.31 17.84
N ARG A 195 -4.58 4.27 17.34
CA ARG A 195 -4.79 4.50 15.90
C ARG A 195 -3.48 4.83 15.17
N LYS A 196 -2.63 5.68 15.75
CA LYS A 196 -1.32 6.02 15.19
C LYS A 196 -0.42 4.78 15.09
N TYR A 197 -0.38 3.95 16.13
CA TYR A 197 0.42 2.72 16.12
C TYR A 197 -0.08 1.72 15.08
N PHE A 198 -1.39 1.46 14.98
CA PHE A 198 -1.92 0.54 13.96
C PHE A 198 -1.67 1.02 12.53
N LEU A 199 -1.79 2.33 12.26
CA LEU A 199 -1.47 2.91 10.95
C LEU A 199 0.03 2.86 10.65
N LEU A 200 0.89 3.10 11.64
CA LEU A 200 2.34 2.97 11.52
C LEU A 200 2.75 1.52 11.26
N THR A 201 2.17 0.58 12.00
CA THR A 201 2.35 -0.86 11.79
C THR A 201 1.95 -1.24 10.37
N GLY A 202 0.79 -0.78 9.87
CA GLY A 202 0.39 -0.98 8.47
C GLY A 202 1.43 -0.48 7.47
N ARG A 203 2.03 0.69 7.70
CA ARG A 203 3.09 1.25 6.85
C ARG A 203 4.40 0.47 6.87
N VAL A 204 4.83 0.04 8.05
CA VAL A 204 6.04 -0.77 8.20
C VAL A 204 5.83 -2.14 7.56
N LEU A 205 4.63 -2.72 7.72
CA LEU A 205 4.24 -3.97 7.08
C LEU A 205 4.27 -3.87 5.55
N LEU A 206 3.90 -2.73 4.95
CA LEU A 206 4.01 -2.50 3.50
C LEU A 206 5.46 -2.63 2.98
N ILE A 207 6.47 -2.27 3.77
CA ILE A 207 7.87 -2.44 3.37
C ILE A 207 8.22 -3.94 3.31
N PHE A 208 7.90 -4.69 4.37
CA PHE A 208 8.16 -6.14 4.41
C PHE A 208 7.45 -6.89 3.29
N LEU A 209 6.24 -6.44 2.98
CA LEU A 209 5.40 -6.94 1.91
C LEU A 209 6.02 -6.71 0.52
N PHE A 210 6.65 -5.55 0.29
CA PHE A 210 7.32 -5.27 -0.97
C PHE A 210 8.65 -6.03 -1.08
N LEU A 211 9.37 -6.17 0.03
CA LEU A 211 10.56 -7.02 0.09
C LEU A 211 10.23 -8.48 -0.24
N GLY A 212 9.16 -9.04 0.33
CA GLY A 212 8.71 -10.40 0.00
C GLY A 212 8.43 -10.59 -1.49
N PHE A 213 7.77 -9.62 -2.12
CA PHE A 213 7.52 -9.61 -3.56
C PHE A 213 8.80 -9.52 -4.42
N ILE A 214 9.82 -8.79 -3.97
CA ILE A 214 11.13 -8.75 -4.65
C ILE A 214 11.81 -10.11 -4.57
N PHE A 215 11.89 -10.70 -3.38
CA PHE A 215 12.61 -11.96 -3.15
C PHE A 215 11.99 -13.15 -3.86
N GLN A 216 10.67 -13.14 -4.07
CA GLN A 216 9.96 -14.30 -4.58
C GLN A 216 10.17 -14.57 -6.08
N GLY A 217 10.42 -13.55 -6.89
CA GLY A 217 10.39 -13.78 -8.33
C GLY A 217 11.72 -13.83 -9.03
N SER A 218 11.68 -14.36 -10.25
CA SER A 218 12.87 -14.51 -11.08
C SER A 218 13.50 -13.16 -11.38
N TRP A 219 14.81 -13.09 -11.15
CA TRP A 219 15.60 -11.90 -11.41
C TRP A 219 15.69 -11.66 -12.92
N SER A 220 15.13 -10.54 -13.36
CA SER A 220 15.24 -10.00 -14.71
C SER A 220 15.65 -8.54 -14.60
N ILE A 221 16.39 -8.00 -15.57
CA ILE A 221 16.82 -6.59 -15.59
C ILE A 221 15.62 -5.65 -15.41
N GLY A 222 14.51 -5.92 -16.12
CA GLY A 222 13.30 -5.10 -16.02
C GLY A 222 12.64 -5.17 -14.65
N ARG A 223 12.64 -6.37 -14.03
CA ARG A 223 12.13 -6.57 -12.67
C ARG A 223 13.01 -5.85 -11.65
N ALA A 224 14.33 -5.92 -11.78
CA ALA A 224 15.27 -5.26 -10.88
C ALA A 224 15.08 -3.73 -10.88
N PHE A 225 14.92 -3.12 -12.06
CA PHE A 225 14.62 -1.68 -12.17
C PHE A 225 13.29 -1.31 -11.51
N LEU A 226 12.24 -2.09 -11.75
CA LEU A 226 10.93 -1.85 -11.18
C LEU A 226 10.90 -2.07 -9.66
N SER A 227 11.60 -3.10 -9.18
CA SER A 227 11.80 -3.37 -7.75
C SER A 227 12.52 -2.22 -7.07
N LEU A 228 13.54 -1.63 -7.69
CA LEU A 228 14.22 -0.45 -7.14
C LEU A 228 13.26 0.74 -7.04
N PHE A 229 12.52 1.04 -8.12
CA PHE A 229 11.54 2.13 -8.12
C PHE A 229 10.44 1.93 -7.08
N GLY A 230 9.87 0.72 -7.02
CA GLY A 230 8.82 0.41 -6.05
C GLY A 230 9.31 0.39 -4.61
N LEU A 231 10.58 0.04 -4.34
CA LEU A 231 11.16 0.11 -3.01
C LEU A 231 11.30 1.56 -2.55
N VAL A 232 11.74 2.46 -3.44
CA VAL A 232 11.76 3.91 -3.17
C VAL A 232 10.34 4.42 -2.88
N ALA A 233 9.35 4.05 -3.69
CA ALA A 233 7.96 4.43 -3.47
C ALA A 233 7.40 3.89 -2.13
N CYS A 234 7.72 2.65 -1.76
CA CYS A 234 7.35 2.05 -0.47
C CYS A 234 7.95 2.82 0.71
N VAL A 235 9.23 3.20 0.63
CA VAL A 235 9.88 4.00 1.68
C VAL A 235 9.21 5.37 1.81
N MET A 236 8.86 6.03 0.70
CA MET A 236 8.12 7.30 0.74
C MET A 236 6.75 7.16 1.44
N VAL A 237 6.02 6.07 1.14
CA VAL A 237 4.73 5.77 1.80
C VAL A 237 4.93 5.49 3.28
N ALA A 238 5.98 4.76 3.65
CA ALA A 238 6.26 4.41 5.04
C ALA A 238 6.64 5.62 5.90
N VAL A 239 7.50 6.48 5.37
CA VAL A 239 7.83 7.80 5.96
C VAL A 239 6.60 8.72 5.99
N GLY A 240 5.64 8.48 5.08
CA GLY A 240 4.42 9.26 4.98
C GLY A 240 4.65 10.63 4.35
N PHE A 241 5.57 10.72 3.40
CA PHE A 241 5.80 11.90 2.59
C PHE A 241 4.97 11.83 1.31
N LYS A 242 4.06 12.78 1.09
CA LYS A 242 3.03 12.74 0.04
C LYS A 242 2.35 11.37 -0.03
N ALA A 243 1.97 10.82 1.13
CA ALA A 243 1.62 9.40 1.29
C ALA A 243 0.50 8.94 0.33
N LYS A 244 -0.49 9.80 0.07
CA LYS A 244 -1.59 9.52 -0.86
C LYS A 244 -1.10 9.35 -2.30
N TRP A 245 -0.19 10.20 -2.76
CA TRP A 245 0.35 10.15 -4.12
C TRP A 245 1.28 8.97 -4.32
N SER A 246 2.23 8.78 -3.40
CA SER A 246 3.17 7.68 -3.47
C SER A 246 2.45 6.32 -3.44
N ALA A 247 1.41 6.17 -2.62
CA ALA A 247 0.65 4.93 -2.57
C ALA A 247 -0.25 4.72 -3.81
N SER A 248 -0.84 5.77 -4.38
CA SER A 248 -1.60 5.65 -5.64
C SER A 248 -0.73 5.22 -6.82
N ILE A 249 0.46 5.81 -6.98
CA ILE A 249 1.42 5.41 -8.02
C ILE A 249 1.83 3.95 -7.79
N LEU A 250 2.17 3.60 -6.55
CA LEU A 250 2.56 2.24 -6.20
C LEU A 250 1.45 1.22 -6.48
N VAL A 251 0.18 1.54 -6.18
CA VAL A 251 -0.98 0.69 -6.50
C VAL A 251 -1.11 0.46 -8.00
N ILE A 252 -1.00 1.51 -8.82
CA ILE A 252 -1.09 1.40 -10.28
C ILE A 252 0.05 0.54 -10.81
N THR A 253 1.28 0.82 -10.40
CA THR A 253 2.47 0.09 -10.83
C THR A 253 2.40 -1.38 -10.46
N LEU A 254 2.04 -1.70 -9.20
CA LEU A 254 1.87 -3.08 -8.75
C LEU A 254 0.75 -3.79 -9.51
N SER A 255 -0.36 -3.11 -9.80
CA SER A 255 -1.47 -3.70 -10.54
C SER A 255 -1.09 -4.05 -11.99
N ILE A 256 -0.41 -3.14 -12.70
CA ILE A 256 0.08 -3.38 -14.06
C ILE A 256 1.07 -4.56 -14.07
N PHE A 257 2.03 -4.54 -13.15
CA PHE A 257 3.00 -5.63 -13.05
C PHE A 257 2.34 -6.96 -12.71
N ASN A 258 1.36 -6.96 -11.81
CA ASN A 258 0.64 -8.16 -11.43
C ASN A 258 -0.02 -8.83 -12.66
N VAL A 259 -0.65 -8.02 -13.51
CA VAL A 259 -1.28 -8.49 -14.75
C VAL A 259 -0.24 -8.95 -15.78
N ALA A 260 0.91 -8.28 -15.86
CA ALA A 260 1.95 -8.61 -16.84
C ALA A 260 2.76 -9.86 -16.46
N VAL A 261 3.10 -10.02 -15.18
CA VAL A 261 4.02 -11.06 -14.69
C VAL A 261 3.30 -12.24 -14.08
N ASN A 262 2.19 -12.02 -13.36
CA ASN A 262 1.42 -13.09 -12.76
C ASN A 262 0.20 -13.46 -13.64
N ASN A 263 0.41 -13.52 -14.96
CA ASN A 263 -0.61 -13.78 -15.98
C ASN A 263 -0.99 -15.27 -16.06
N TRP A 264 -1.45 -15.83 -14.95
CA TRP A 264 -1.79 -17.26 -14.80
C TRP A 264 -2.81 -17.79 -15.82
N TRP A 265 -3.62 -16.91 -16.42
CA TRP A 265 -4.57 -17.23 -17.49
C TRP A 265 -3.90 -17.56 -18.84
N SER A 266 -2.65 -17.14 -19.05
CA SER A 266 -1.89 -17.44 -20.26
C SER A 266 -1.21 -18.82 -20.23
N VAL A 267 -1.09 -19.42 -19.04
CA VAL A 267 -0.41 -20.69 -18.83
C VAL A 267 -1.41 -21.84 -18.89
N HIS A 268 -1.03 -22.91 -19.59
CA HIS A 268 -1.88 -24.09 -19.77
C HIS A 268 -2.29 -24.73 -18.44
N SER A 269 -3.52 -25.24 -18.37
CA SER A 269 -4.15 -25.71 -17.12
C SER A 269 -3.40 -26.82 -16.38
N ALA A 270 -2.60 -27.62 -17.10
CA ALA A 270 -1.85 -28.74 -16.53
C ALA A 270 -0.43 -28.36 -16.06
N HIS A 271 0.02 -27.12 -16.25
CA HIS A 271 1.39 -26.74 -15.91
C HIS A 271 1.51 -26.36 -14.41
N PRO A 272 2.40 -26.99 -13.62
CA PRO A 272 2.53 -26.72 -12.18
C PRO A 272 2.81 -25.25 -11.82
N ALA A 273 3.48 -24.51 -12.71
CA ALA A 273 3.74 -23.08 -12.51
C ALA A 273 2.47 -22.22 -12.46
N ARG A 274 1.34 -22.70 -13.01
CA ARG A 274 0.08 -21.95 -13.04
C ARG A 274 -0.45 -21.69 -11.63
N ASP A 275 -0.35 -22.66 -10.73
CA ASP A 275 -0.86 -22.52 -9.37
C ASP A 275 -0.04 -21.52 -8.56
N PHE A 276 1.29 -21.54 -8.75
CA PHE A 276 2.18 -20.53 -8.17
C PHE A 276 1.86 -19.12 -8.70
N LEU A 277 1.70 -18.96 -10.01
CA LEU A 277 1.35 -17.67 -10.62
C LEU A 277 -0.02 -17.16 -10.16
N LYS A 278 -1.01 -18.05 -10.04
CA LYS A 278 -2.35 -17.71 -9.57
C LYS A 278 -2.29 -17.25 -8.12
N TYR A 279 -1.59 -17.99 -7.26
CA TYR A 279 -1.43 -17.62 -5.87
C TYR A 279 -0.73 -16.26 -5.70
N ASP A 280 0.36 -16.03 -6.44
CA ASP A 280 1.09 -14.76 -6.45
C ASP A 280 0.23 -13.59 -6.97
N PHE A 281 -0.64 -13.86 -7.95
CA PHE A 281 -1.56 -12.88 -8.48
C PHE A 281 -2.54 -12.37 -7.42
N PHE A 282 -3.22 -13.27 -6.72
CA PHE A 282 -4.21 -12.90 -5.70
C PHE A 282 -3.56 -12.30 -4.46
N GLN A 283 -2.38 -12.77 -4.10
CA GLN A 283 -1.62 -12.17 -3.02
C GLN A 283 -1.21 -10.73 -3.34
N THR A 284 -0.74 -10.46 -4.55
CA THR A 284 -0.42 -9.10 -5.00
C THR A 284 -1.68 -8.21 -5.01
N LEU A 285 -2.85 -8.77 -5.28
CA LEU A 285 -4.12 -8.05 -5.11
C LEU A 285 -4.40 -7.69 -3.66
N SER A 286 -4.18 -8.60 -2.71
CA SER A 286 -4.33 -8.33 -1.26
C SER A 286 -3.42 -7.21 -0.79
N ILE A 287 -2.18 -7.18 -1.30
CA ILE A 287 -1.22 -6.09 -1.10
C ILE A 287 -1.79 -4.75 -1.59
N VAL A 288 -2.29 -4.72 -2.83
CA VAL A 288 -2.92 -3.54 -3.43
C VAL A 288 -4.15 -3.09 -2.60
N GLY A 289 -4.93 -4.05 -2.09
CA GLY A 289 -6.06 -3.78 -1.21
C GLY A 289 -5.67 -3.07 0.09
N GLY A 290 -4.59 -3.52 0.73
CA GLY A 290 -4.00 -2.86 1.89
C GLY A 290 -3.54 -1.43 1.58
N LEU A 291 -2.85 -1.23 0.46
CA LEU A 291 -2.42 0.10 0.03
C LEU A 291 -3.60 1.05 -0.22
N ILE A 292 -4.67 0.58 -0.86
CA ILE A 292 -5.88 1.36 -1.13
C ILE A 292 -6.56 1.79 0.19
N LEU A 293 -6.65 0.89 1.17
CA LEU A 293 -7.17 1.25 2.49
C LEU A 293 -6.29 2.31 3.17
N LEU A 294 -4.96 2.25 2.99
CA LEU A 294 -4.05 3.23 3.54
C LEU A 294 -4.24 4.61 2.93
N VAL A 295 -4.39 4.68 1.60
CA VAL A 295 -4.69 5.94 0.90
C VAL A 295 -5.99 6.56 1.43
N ASN A 296 -7.00 5.72 1.66
CA ASN A 296 -8.31 6.18 2.14
C ASN A 296 -8.26 6.71 3.58
N MET A 297 -7.60 5.97 4.48
CA MET A 297 -7.43 6.38 5.88
C MET A 297 -6.57 7.64 6.05
N GLY A 298 -5.75 7.96 5.05
CA GLY A 298 -4.96 9.19 4.99
C GLY A 298 -3.62 9.12 5.72
N PRO A 299 -2.90 10.26 5.78
CA PRO A 299 -1.52 10.32 6.23
C PRO A 299 -1.30 9.96 7.72
N GLY A 300 -2.34 9.88 8.54
CA GLY A 300 -2.21 9.46 9.96
C GLY A 300 -1.43 10.47 10.81
N GLY A 301 -1.70 10.49 12.12
CA GLY A 301 -1.19 11.54 13.03
C GLY A 301 0.34 11.59 13.24
N LEU A 302 1.11 10.66 12.66
CA LEU A 302 2.57 10.57 12.79
C LEU A 302 3.32 10.76 11.46
N SER A 303 2.64 10.97 10.33
CA SER A 303 3.37 11.23 9.07
C SER A 303 4.11 12.55 9.12
N VAL A 304 5.17 12.61 8.30
CA VAL A 304 5.83 13.88 7.97
C VAL A 304 4.83 14.89 7.39
N ASP A 305 3.88 14.43 6.56
CA ASP A 305 2.82 15.28 6.00
C ASP A 305 1.91 15.92 7.08
N GLU A 306 1.62 15.23 8.18
CA GLU A 306 0.79 15.77 9.25
C GLU A 306 1.57 16.74 10.14
N LYS A 307 2.84 16.40 10.45
CA LYS A 307 3.73 17.32 11.15
C LYS A 307 3.92 18.63 10.37
N LYS A 308 4.05 18.56 9.05
CA LYS A 308 4.19 19.75 8.18
C LYS A 308 2.92 20.59 8.03
N LYS A 309 1.76 20.12 8.51
CA LYS A 309 0.53 20.93 8.63
C LYS A 309 0.39 21.60 9.99
N THR A 310 1.15 21.13 10.99
CA THR A 310 1.10 21.63 12.37
C THR A 310 2.15 22.73 12.63
N PHE A 311 3.11 22.87 11.71
CA PHE A 311 4.10 23.95 11.62
C PHE A 311 3.86 24.74 10.34
#